data_AF-A0A8S8Z698-F1
#
_entry.id   AF-A0A8S8Z698-F1
#
_cell.length_a   1.000
_cell.length_b   1.000
_cell.length_c   1.000
_cell.angle_alpha   90.00
_cell.angle_beta   90.00
_cell.angle_gamma   90.00
#
_symmetry.space_group_name_H-M   'P 1'
#
loop_
_entity.id
_entity.type
_entity.pdbx_description
1 polymer ?
#
loop_
_entity_poly.entity_id
_entity_poly.type
_entity_poly.pdbx_seq_one_letter_code
_entity_poly.pdbx_strand_id
1 'polypeptide(L)'
;MKPRPYSITGKFVEKLKAPKQDSAEEENSQSYSEYVPKYIQKDWQRFFTKQIYAFGKDILYERNLLLEYGFTKQKPPNNAPGTSQYSLTEQDDKIILWGFGMLFATKNDAVFLWRHEFIPKLLYVNSLPSQIWDPDQIPQCTIPKTDDEKRLMLKLLLKSMKWLERYEGWVLETCGQAYRDKSLKSQYLPSPIRLDKKWSEISQKFPKILQTFEPPEQDYTAGALEPLESNLTQESQGTKKMCGACGDSWPEEVSFCPSCGWEGLPC
;
A
#
# COMPACT_ATOMS: atom_id res chain seq x y z
N MET A 1 22.58 -35.38 11.55
CA MET A 1 22.73 -34.13 10.77
C MET A 1 21.58 -33.20 11.11
N LYS A 2 21.84 -32.03 11.71
CA LYS A 2 20.80 -31.05 12.09
C LYS A 2 20.30 -30.31 10.83
N PRO A 3 18.98 -30.13 10.63
CA PRO A 3 18.46 -29.38 9.50
C PRO A 3 18.77 -27.88 9.70
N ARG A 4 19.42 -27.26 8.69
CA ARG A 4 19.62 -25.80 8.67
C ARG A 4 18.26 -25.13 8.43
N PRO A 5 17.93 -24.04 9.16
CA PRO A 5 16.72 -23.29 8.87
C PRO A 5 16.84 -22.66 7.48
N TYR A 6 15.85 -22.89 6.62
CA TYR A 6 15.76 -22.26 5.31
C TYR A 6 15.61 -20.75 5.51
N SER A 7 16.74 -20.07 5.31
CA SER A 7 16.92 -18.63 5.41
C SER A 7 16.17 -17.93 4.27
N ILE A 8 15.33 -16.94 4.64
CA ILE A 8 14.74 -15.92 3.77
C ILE A 8 15.80 -14.98 3.16
N THR A 9 17.07 -15.14 3.53
CA THR A 9 18.16 -14.24 3.17
C THR A 9 19.26 -14.96 2.39
N GLY A 10 19.60 -14.44 1.22
CA GLY A 10 20.73 -14.90 0.41
C GLY A 10 20.58 -14.53 -1.04
N LYS A 11 20.07 -15.45 -1.87
CA LYS A 11 20.14 -15.32 -3.33
C LYS A 11 19.17 -14.32 -3.97
N PHE A 12 18.05 -13.99 -3.31
CA PHE A 12 17.08 -13.02 -3.86
C PHE A 12 17.52 -11.56 -3.67
N VAL A 13 18.30 -11.27 -2.62
CA VAL A 13 18.80 -9.91 -2.32
C VAL A 13 19.89 -9.49 -3.32
N GLU A 14 20.68 -10.42 -3.86
CA GLU A 14 21.73 -10.11 -4.83
C GLU A 14 21.18 -9.78 -6.22
N LYS A 15 20.09 -10.41 -6.66
CA LYS A 15 19.39 -10.02 -7.91
C LYS A 15 18.73 -8.64 -7.82
N LEU A 16 18.39 -8.17 -6.61
CA LEU A 16 17.81 -6.84 -6.37
C LEU A 16 18.86 -5.71 -6.30
N LYS A 17 20.16 -6.05 -6.28
CA LYS A 17 21.27 -5.07 -6.29
C LYS A 17 21.81 -4.79 -7.70
N ALA A 18 21.29 -5.43 -8.74
CA ALA A 18 21.57 -4.98 -10.09
C ALA A 18 20.99 -3.57 -10.26
N PRO A 19 21.74 -2.59 -10.80
CA PRO A 19 21.25 -1.23 -10.94
C PRO A 19 20.02 -1.25 -11.85
N LYS A 20 18.83 -1.06 -11.27
CA LYS A 20 17.63 -0.72 -12.03
C LYS A 20 17.77 0.73 -12.47
N GLN A 21 17.33 1.01 -13.69
CA GLN A 21 17.37 2.33 -14.29
C GLN A 21 16.59 3.34 -13.43
N ASP A 22 17.30 4.25 -12.75
CA ASP A 22 16.76 5.24 -11.82
C ASP A 22 15.64 6.12 -12.44
N SER A 23 15.62 6.31 -13.75
CA SER A 23 14.68 7.23 -14.42
C SER A 23 13.21 6.80 -14.35
N ALA A 24 12.92 5.50 -14.48
CA ALA A 24 11.54 5.01 -14.48
C ALA A 24 10.94 4.95 -13.07
N GLU A 25 11.76 4.70 -12.04
CA GLU A 25 11.32 4.68 -10.64
C GLU A 25 11.04 6.10 -10.13
N GLU A 26 11.87 7.09 -10.53
CA GLU A 26 11.62 8.51 -10.25
C GLU A 26 10.35 9.03 -10.94
N GLU A 27 10.14 8.74 -12.23
CA GLU A 27 8.93 9.12 -12.96
C GLU A 27 7.65 8.54 -12.32
N ASN A 28 7.69 7.29 -11.90
CA ASN A 28 6.56 6.63 -11.26
C ASN A 28 6.28 7.21 -9.86
N SER A 29 7.31 7.46 -9.07
CA SER A 29 7.19 8.11 -7.75
C SER A 29 6.62 9.54 -7.86
N GLN A 30 7.02 10.26 -8.92
CA GLN A 30 6.48 11.57 -9.25
C GLN A 30 4.98 11.47 -9.61
N SER A 31 4.56 10.42 -10.33
CA SER A 31 3.16 10.19 -10.72
C SER A 31 2.22 9.99 -9.51
N TYR A 32 2.60 9.19 -8.50
CA TYR A 32 1.76 9.02 -7.31
C TYR A 32 1.74 10.26 -6.41
N SER A 33 2.82 11.05 -6.42
CA SER A 33 2.94 12.25 -5.58
C SER A 33 1.93 13.35 -5.94
N GLU A 34 1.33 13.28 -7.13
CA GLU A 34 0.24 14.16 -7.56
C GLU A 34 -1.00 14.01 -6.65
N TYR A 35 -1.26 12.82 -6.12
CA TYR A 35 -2.49 12.53 -5.37
C TYR A 35 -2.34 11.72 -4.09
N VAL A 36 -1.19 11.10 -3.84
CA VAL A 36 -0.83 10.54 -2.54
C VAL A 36 0.36 11.32 -2.00
N PRO A 37 0.21 12.10 -0.92
CA PRO A 37 1.32 12.85 -0.33
C PRO A 37 2.54 11.96 -0.03
N LYS A 38 3.75 12.43 -0.34
CA LYS A 38 5.02 11.67 -0.18
C LYS A 38 5.22 11.12 1.23
N TYR A 39 4.77 11.83 2.28
CA TYR A 39 4.88 11.34 3.65
C TYR A 39 3.99 10.11 3.90
N ILE A 40 2.79 10.05 3.29
CA ILE A 40 1.90 8.89 3.35
C ILE A 40 2.54 7.71 2.63
N GLN A 41 3.12 7.94 1.44
CA GLN A 41 3.83 6.90 0.70
C GLN A 41 4.98 6.30 1.52
N LYS A 42 5.81 7.14 2.16
CA LYS A 42 6.91 6.72 3.02
C LYS A 42 6.45 5.96 4.26
N ASP A 43 5.41 6.46 4.93
CA ASP A 43 4.81 5.78 6.09
C ASP A 43 4.26 4.41 5.70
N TRP A 44 3.51 4.36 4.60
CA TRP A 44 2.97 3.12 4.05
C TRP A 44 4.09 2.12 3.75
N GLN A 45 5.12 2.52 3.01
CA GLN A 45 6.25 1.66 2.63
C GLN A 45 6.95 1.10 3.87
N ARG A 46 7.18 1.95 4.89
CA ARG A 46 7.79 1.56 6.16
C ARG A 46 6.93 0.52 6.89
N PHE A 47 5.63 0.73 6.98
CA PHE A 47 4.73 -0.20 7.67
C PHE A 47 4.53 -1.49 6.89
N PHE A 48 4.41 -1.42 5.56
CA PHE A 48 4.26 -2.58 4.70
C PHE A 48 5.50 -3.48 4.73
N THR A 49 6.70 -2.89 4.69
CA THR A 49 7.96 -3.64 4.84
C THR A 49 8.00 -4.42 6.15
N LYS A 50 7.54 -3.78 7.25
CA LYS A 50 7.46 -4.41 8.58
C LYS A 50 6.40 -5.49 8.63
N GLN A 51 5.25 -5.27 7.99
CA GLN A 51 4.16 -6.24 7.90
C GLN A 51 4.58 -7.52 7.19
N ILE A 52 5.26 -7.42 6.04
CA ILE A 52 5.79 -8.59 5.33
C ILE A 52 6.79 -9.36 6.20
N TYR A 53 7.61 -8.64 6.98
CA TYR A 53 8.50 -9.26 7.95
C TYR A 53 7.75 -9.96 9.09
N ALA A 54 6.70 -9.31 9.62
CA ALA A 54 5.80 -9.86 10.63
C ALA A 54 5.16 -11.16 10.14
N PHE A 55 4.64 -11.21 8.91
CA PHE A 55 4.15 -12.46 8.31
C PHE A 55 5.22 -13.55 8.27
N GLY A 56 6.46 -13.19 7.96
CA GLY A 56 7.59 -14.12 8.01
C GLY A 56 7.80 -14.74 9.40
N LYS A 57 7.59 -13.97 10.48
CA LYS A 57 7.63 -14.47 11.87
C LYS A 57 6.41 -15.30 12.21
N ASP A 58 5.24 -14.85 11.77
CA ASP A 58 3.95 -15.50 11.97
C ASP A 58 3.92 -16.92 11.34
N ILE A 59 4.61 -17.10 10.22
CA ILE A 59 4.83 -18.41 9.58
C ILE A 59 5.70 -19.34 10.43
N LEU A 60 6.67 -18.80 11.17
CA LEU A 60 7.59 -19.55 12.03
C LEU A 60 7.02 -19.83 13.43
N TYR A 61 5.88 -19.23 13.77
CA TYR A 61 5.16 -19.53 14.99
C TYR A 61 4.70 -20.99 14.99
N GLU A 62 4.55 -21.61 16.17
CA GLU A 62 4.37 -23.06 16.34
C GLU A 62 3.25 -23.65 15.47
N ARG A 63 2.15 -22.91 15.31
CA ARG A 63 0.98 -23.32 14.52
C ARG A 63 0.90 -22.70 13.12
N ASN A 64 1.87 -21.86 12.76
CA ASN A 64 1.85 -20.98 11.59
C ASN A 64 0.57 -20.12 11.55
N LEU A 65 0.66 -18.90 12.06
CA LEU A 65 -0.52 -18.05 12.28
C LEU A 65 -1.28 -17.72 10.99
N LEU A 66 -0.63 -17.71 9.82
CA LEU A 66 -1.35 -17.55 8.56
C LEU A 66 -2.29 -18.73 8.30
N LEU A 67 -1.83 -19.97 8.54
CA LEU A 67 -2.68 -21.15 8.38
C LEU A 67 -3.80 -21.17 9.41
N GLU A 68 -3.50 -20.79 10.65
CA GLU A 68 -4.49 -20.69 11.73
C GLU A 68 -5.56 -19.63 11.44
N TYR A 69 -5.18 -18.52 10.82
CA TYR A 69 -6.11 -17.48 10.36
C TYR A 69 -7.00 -17.93 9.19
N GLY A 70 -6.62 -19.00 8.47
CA GLY A 70 -7.40 -19.58 7.38
C GLY A 70 -6.72 -19.54 6.00
N PHE A 71 -5.46 -19.12 5.91
CA PHE A 71 -4.75 -19.21 4.63
C PHE A 71 -4.48 -20.66 4.24
N THR A 72 -4.51 -20.89 2.92
CA THR A 72 -3.94 -22.09 2.31
C THR A 72 -2.51 -21.81 1.87
N LYS A 73 -1.61 -22.79 2.01
CA LYS A 73 -0.21 -22.66 1.58
C LYS A 73 0.07 -23.57 0.39
N GLN A 74 0.66 -22.98 -0.65
CA GLN A 74 1.20 -23.71 -1.79
C GLN A 74 2.70 -23.45 -1.91
N LYS A 75 3.49 -24.51 -2.12
CA LYS A 75 4.94 -24.42 -2.32
C LYS A 75 5.26 -24.57 -3.81
N PRO A 76 6.37 -24.00 -4.28
CA PRO A 76 6.87 -24.28 -5.63
C PRO A 76 6.99 -25.80 -5.86
N PRO A 77 6.60 -26.30 -7.03
CA PRO A 77 6.70 -27.73 -7.36
C PRO A 77 8.16 -28.18 -7.35
N ASN A 78 8.40 -29.45 -6.99
CA ASN A 78 9.72 -30.10 -7.07
C ASN A 78 10.87 -29.37 -6.36
N ASN A 79 10.58 -28.61 -5.29
CA ASN A 79 11.55 -27.74 -4.61
C ASN A 79 12.23 -26.72 -5.55
N ALA A 80 11.53 -26.32 -6.61
CA ALA A 80 11.98 -25.26 -7.50
C ALA A 80 12.27 -23.96 -6.71
N PRO A 81 13.21 -23.13 -7.18
CA PRO A 81 13.44 -21.81 -6.59
C PRO A 81 12.16 -20.98 -6.65
N GLY A 82 11.85 -20.27 -5.56
CA GLY A 82 10.68 -19.42 -5.47
C GLY A 82 10.19 -19.24 -4.05
N THR A 83 9.12 -18.46 -3.90
CA THR A 83 8.46 -18.24 -2.61
C THR A 83 7.22 -19.10 -2.47
N SER A 84 6.87 -19.48 -1.23
CA SER A 84 5.56 -20.10 -0.98
C SER A 84 4.47 -19.04 -1.15
N GLN A 85 3.37 -19.43 -1.79
CA GLN A 85 2.16 -18.64 -1.91
C GLN A 85 1.23 -18.97 -0.74
N TYR A 86 0.74 -17.95 -0.04
CA TYR A 86 -0.36 -18.09 0.90
C TYR A 86 -1.60 -17.41 0.32
N SER A 87 -2.72 -18.11 0.25
CA SER A 87 -3.97 -17.58 -0.31
C SER A 87 -5.15 -17.73 0.65
N LEU A 88 -5.92 -16.67 0.81
CA LEU A 88 -7.16 -16.61 1.57
C LEU A 88 -8.25 -15.94 0.72
N THR A 89 -9.50 -16.36 0.89
CA THR A 89 -10.66 -15.63 0.38
C THR A 89 -11.57 -15.31 1.56
N GLU A 90 -11.83 -14.03 1.79
CA GLU A 90 -12.66 -13.49 2.87
C GLU A 90 -13.66 -12.50 2.26
N GLN A 91 -14.96 -12.71 2.46
CA GLN A 91 -16.01 -11.79 1.99
C GLN A 91 -15.85 -11.39 0.50
N ASP A 92 -15.60 -12.38 -0.36
CA ASP A 92 -15.32 -12.24 -1.80
C ASP A 92 -14.02 -11.51 -2.17
N ASP A 93 -13.25 -11.03 -1.20
CA ASP A 93 -11.91 -10.50 -1.41
C ASP A 93 -10.88 -11.63 -1.33
N LYS A 94 -9.97 -11.68 -2.30
CA LYS A 94 -8.87 -12.63 -2.35
C LYS A 94 -7.56 -11.96 -1.94
N ILE A 95 -6.91 -12.53 -0.95
CA ILE A 95 -5.62 -12.10 -0.44
C ILE A 95 -4.58 -13.14 -0.82
N ILE A 96 -3.50 -12.70 -1.46
CA ILE A 96 -2.36 -13.56 -1.77
C ILE A 96 -1.08 -12.93 -1.22
N LEU A 97 -0.31 -13.71 -0.48
CA LEU A 97 0.92 -13.26 0.18
C LEU A 97 2.12 -14.07 -0.29
N TRP A 98 3.24 -13.37 -0.48
CA TRP A 98 4.55 -13.93 -0.75
C TRP A 98 5.62 -13.26 0.10
N GLY A 99 6.85 -13.77 0.05
CA GLY A 99 8.00 -13.11 0.69
C GLY A 99 8.37 -11.75 0.08
N PHE A 100 7.91 -11.48 -1.15
CA PHE A 100 8.22 -10.27 -1.92
C PHE A 100 7.08 -9.24 -1.94
N GLY A 101 5.86 -9.58 -1.51
CA GLY A 101 4.73 -8.67 -1.61
C GLY A 101 3.37 -9.30 -1.33
N MET A 102 2.33 -8.54 -1.63
CA MET A 102 0.93 -8.90 -1.43
C MET A 102 0.12 -8.56 -2.67
N LEU A 103 -0.88 -9.37 -2.96
CA LEU A 103 -1.96 -9.05 -3.89
C LEU A 103 -3.28 -9.03 -3.13
N PHE A 104 -4.04 -7.97 -3.33
CA PHE A 104 -5.40 -7.84 -2.82
C PHE A 104 -6.34 -7.71 -4.01
N ALA A 105 -7.26 -8.64 -4.15
CA ALA A 105 -8.20 -8.71 -5.26
C ALA A 105 -9.63 -8.68 -4.74
N THR A 106 -10.47 -7.95 -5.46
CA THR A 106 -11.93 -8.01 -5.37
C THR A 106 -12.45 -8.93 -6.48
N LYS A 107 -13.74 -8.89 -6.78
CA LYS A 107 -14.34 -9.67 -7.87
C LYS A 107 -13.68 -9.44 -9.24
N ASN A 108 -13.36 -8.18 -9.58
CA ASN A 108 -12.90 -7.81 -10.92
C ASN A 108 -11.47 -7.26 -10.93
N ASP A 109 -11.09 -6.56 -9.86
CA ASP A 109 -9.89 -5.72 -9.84
C ASP A 109 -8.96 -6.13 -8.71
N ALA A 110 -7.66 -6.02 -8.96
CA ALA A 110 -6.62 -6.32 -7.99
C ALA A 110 -5.57 -5.21 -7.91
N VAL A 111 -4.98 -5.07 -6.73
CA VAL A 111 -3.77 -4.27 -6.51
C VAL A 111 -2.64 -5.17 -6.05
N PHE A 112 -1.49 -5.05 -6.72
CA PHE A 112 -0.24 -5.65 -6.28
C PHE A 112 0.61 -4.63 -5.53
N LEU A 113 1.15 -5.08 -4.42
CA LEU A 113 1.85 -4.30 -3.41
C LEU A 113 3.25 -4.89 -3.22
N TRP A 114 4.26 -4.19 -3.72
CA TRP A 114 5.66 -4.60 -3.59
C TRP A 114 6.19 -4.30 -2.18
N ARG A 115 7.00 -5.21 -1.62
CA ARG A 115 7.53 -5.04 -0.26
C ARG A 115 8.39 -3.79 -0.09
N HIS A 116 9.17 -3.43 -1.12
CA HIS A 116 10.27 -2.47 -0.97
C HIS A 116 9.93 -1.03 -1.35
N GLU A 117 8.77 -0.78 -1.95
CA GLU A 117 8.43 0.53 -2.51
C GLU A 117 6.92 0.78 -2.49
N PHE A 118 6.53 2.05 -2.46
CA PHE A 118 5.14 2.46 -2.69
C PHE A 118 4.92 2.62 -4.20
N ILE A 119 4.77 1.52 -4.92
CA ILE A 119 4.37 1.51 -6.34
C ILE A 119 3.22 0.50 -6.48
N PRO A 120 2.02 0.84 -5.97
CA PRO A 120 0.83 0.01 -6.10
C PRO A 120 0.45 -0.14 -7.58
N LYS A 121 0.31 -1.38 -8.03
CA LYS A 121 0.05 -1.71 -9.43
C LYS A 121 -1.33 -2.33 -9.59
N LEU A 122 -2.09 -1.88 -10.57
CA LEU A 122 -3.40 -2.46 -10.91
C LEU A 122 -3.24 -3.70 -11.80
N LEU A 123 -4.12 -4.68 -11.59
CA LEU A 123 -4.24 -5.87 -12.41
C LEU A 123 -5.70 -6.29 -12.53
N TYR A 124 -6.04 -6.90 -13.67
CA TYR A 124 -7.32 -7.59 -13.86
C TYR A 124 -7.28 -8.97 -13.21
N VAL A 125 -8.28 -9.31 -12.40
CA VAL A 125 -8.28 -10.57 -11.63
C VAL A 125 -8.27 -11.80 -12.54
N ASN A 126 -8.95 -11.72 -13.68
CA ASN A 126 -9.04 -12.81 -14.65
C ASN A 126 -7.71 -13.15 -15.33
N SER A 127 -6.70 -12.29 -15.26
CA SER A 127 -5.38 -12.57 -15.83
C SER A 127 -4.41 -13.22 -14.84
N LEU A 128 -4.79 -13.36 -13.56
CA LEU A 128 -3.91 -13.92 -12.54
C LEU A 128 -3.77 -15.45 -12.71
N PRO A 129 -2.53 -15.95 -12.86
CA PRO A 129 -2.29 -17.38 -12.75
C PRO A 129 -2.76 -17.91 -11.39
N SER A 130 -3.19 -19.18 -11.37
CA SER A 130 -3.58 -19.84 -10.12
C SER A 130 -2.42 -19.93 -9.11
N GLN A 131 -1.18 -19.93 -9.60
CA GLN A 131 0.05 -20.13 -8.85
C GLN A 131 1.16 -19.20 -9.33
N ILE A 132 1.75 -18.47 -8.39
CA ILE A 132 2.83 -17.50 -8.63
C ILE A 132 3.92 -17.79 -7.59
N TRP A 133 5.14 -18.04 -8.06
CA TRP A 133 6.30 -18.37 -7.23
C TRP A 133 7.35 -17.25 -7.25
N ASP A 134 7.40 -16.52 -8.36
CA ASP A 134 8.33 -15.44 -8.66
C ASP A 134 7.58 -14.17 -9.08
N PRO A 135 8.08 -12.97 -8.70
CA PRO A 135 7.54 -11.69 -9.14
C PRO A 135 7.32 -11.57 -10.66
N ASP A 136 8.21 -12.15 -11.46
CA ASP A 136 8.15 -12.04 -12.93
C ASP A 136 6.97 -12.83 -13.53
N GLN A 137 6.31 -13.68 -12.74
CA GLN A 137 5.10 -14.42 -13.14
C GLN A 137 3.82 -13.63 -12.90
N ILE A 138 3.90 -12.45 -12.28
CA ILE A 138 2.75 -11.56 -12.12
C ILE A 138 2.43 -10.95 -13.50
N PRO A 139 1.19 -11.06 -14.00
CA PRO A 139 0.81 -10.55 -15.31
C PRO A 139 1.00 -9.04 -15.40
N GLN A 140 0.91 -8.49 -16.62
CA GLN A 140 1.17 -7.07 -16.89
C GLN A 140 0.38 -6.16 -15.94
N CYS A 141 1.12 -5.65 -14.97
CA CYS A 141 0.72 -4.65 -14.01
C CYS A 141 0.68 -3.28 -14.68
N THR A 142 -0.38 -2.52 -14.45
CA THR A 142 -0.46 -1.13 -14.92
C THR A 142 -0.34 -0.17 -13.75
N ILE A 143 0.32 0.95 -14.02
CA ILE A 143 0.29 2.13 -13.16
C ILE A 143 -0.97 2.89 -13.54
N PRO A 144 -1.80 3.32 -12.56
CA PRO A 144 -3.03 4.06 -12.85
C PRO A 144 -2.71 5.37 -13.58
N LYS A 145 -3.36 5.60 -14.72
CA LYS A 145 -3.16 6.79 -15.57
C LYS A 145 -4.37 7.72 -15.52
N THR A 146 -5.57 7.14 -15.53
CA THR A 146 -6.84 7.87 -15.50
C THR A 146 -7.32 8.09 -14.06
N ASP A 147 -8.16 9.10 -13.83
CA ASP A 147 -8.72 9.37 -12.49
C ASP A 147 -9.57 8.21 -11.97
N ASP A 148 -10.24 7.47 -12.84
CA ASP A 148 -10.98 6.26 -12.46
C ASP A 148 -10.04 5.13 -12.00
N GLU A 149 -8.93 4.91 -12.71
CA GLU A 149 -7.90 3.95 -12.30
C GLU A 149 -7.24 4.39 -10.98
N LYS A 150 -6.92 5.69 -10.83
CA LYS A 150 -6.36 6.24 -9.58
C LYS A 150 -7.34 6.00 -8.42
N ARG A 151 -8.62 6.30 -8.60
CA ARG A 151 -9.67 6.08 -7.60
C ARG A 151 -9.83 4.59 -7.26
N LEU A 152 -9.84 3.72 -8.26
CA LEU A 152 -9.90 2.27 -8.08
C LEU A 152 -8.71 1.76 -7.25
N MET A 153 -7.50 2.17 -7.61
CA MET A 153 -6.28 1.84 -6.88
C MET A 153 -6.35 2.32 -5.42
N LEU A 154 -6.81 3.55 -5.18
CA LEU A 154 -6.97 4.09 -3.82
C LEU A 154 -8.00 3.30 -3.00
N LYS A 155 -9.11 2.89 -3.61
CA LYS A 155 -10.12 2.02 -2.97
C LYS A 155 -9.54 0.65 -2.59
N LEU A 156 -8.79 0.02 -3.50
CA LEU A 156 -8.13 -1.26 -3.25
C LEU A 156 -7.05 -1.15 -2.17
N LEU A 157 -6.26 -0.06 -2.17
CA LEU A 157 -5.32 0.25 -1.10
C LEU A 157 -6.02 0.40 0.24
N LEU A 158 -7.12 1.17 0.30
CA LEU A 158 -7.90 1.32 1.52
C LEU A 158 -8.41 -0.03 2.04
N LYS A 159 -9.02 -0.85 1.19
CA LYS A 159 -9.49 -2.20 1.56
C LYS A 159 -8.36 -3.09 2.06
N SER A 160 -7.21 -3.11 1.38
CA SER A 160 -6.05 -3.91 1.80
C SER A 160 -5.48 -3.45 3.15
N MET A 161 -5.39 -2.14 3.41
CA MET A 161 -4.97 -1.62 4.71
C MET A 161 -5.96 -1.98 5.82
N LYS A 162 -7.27 -1.95 5.54
CA LYS A 162 -8.28 -2.42 6.49
C LYS A 162 -8.19 -3.92 6.78
N TRP A 163 -7.84 -4.72 5.78
CA TRP A 163 -7.56 -6.13 6.01
C TRP A 163 -6.31 -6.33 6.87
N LEU A 164 -5.23 -5.59 6.60
CA LEU A 164 -4.00 -5.62 7.41
C LEU A 164 -4.23 -5.20 8.86
N GLU A 165 -5.05 -4.17 9.08
CA GLU A 165 -5.49 -3.73 10.42
C GLU A 165 -6.19 -4.87 11.17
N ARG A 166 -7.16 -5.55 10.53
CA ARG A 166 -7.90 -6.67 11.13
C ARG A 166 -7.01 -7.86 11.44
N TYR A 167 -6.13 -8.24 10.51
CA TYR A 167 -5.20 -9.34 10.72
C TYR A 167 -4.28 -9.06 11.91
N GLU A 168 -3.73 -7.86 12.01
CA GLU A 168 -2.88 -7.47 13.16
C GLU A 168 -3.67 -7.44 14.47
N GLY A 169 -4.94 -6.99 14.45
CA GLY A 169 -5.84 -7.10 15.59
C GLY A 169 -6.00 -8.55 16.06
N TRP A 170 -6.28 -9.46 15.14
CA TRP A 170 -6.40 -10.88 15.45
C TRP A 170 -5.10 -11.50 16.00
N VAL A 171 -3.93 -11.14 15.46
CA VAL A 171 -2.64 -11.63 16.00
C VAL A 171 -2.42 -11.13 17.42
N LEU A 172 -2.78 -9.87 17.71
CA LEU A 172 -2.67 -9.32 19.06
C LEU A 172 -3.62 -10.01 20.04
N GLU A 173 -4.84 -10.33 19.62
CA GLU A 173 -5.79 -11.11 20.43
C GLU A 173 -5.31 -12.55 20.67
N THR A 174 -4.71 -13.18 19.66
CA THR A 174 -4.30 -14.58 19.69
C THR A 174 -2.97 -14.81 20.43
N CYS A 175 -1.99 -13.92 20.23
CA CYS A 175 -0.63 -14.11 20.71
C CYS A 175 -0.15 -13.04 21.71
N GLY A 176 -0.89 -11.95 21.83
CA GLY A 176 -0.54 -10.81 22.70
C GLY A 176 0.53 -9.88 22.12
N GLN A 177 0.60 -8.68 22.70
CA GLN A 177 1.57 -7.64 22.31
C GLN A 177 3.03 -8.10 22.42
N ALA A 178 3.36 -8.85 23.48
CA ALA A 178 4.73 -9.30 23.75
C ALA A 178 5.29 -10.16 22.61
N TYR A 179 4.45 -10.97 21.96
CA TYR A 179 4.84 -11.74 20.78
C TYR A 179 5.22 -10.82 19.62
N ARG A 180 4.37 -9.83 19.28
CA ARG A 180 4.61 -8.93 18.15
C ARG A 180 5.84 -8.06 18.40
N ASP A 181 6.03 -7.56 19.61
CA ASP A 181 7.21 -6.78 20.00
C ASP A 181 8.48 -7.61 19.82
N LYS A 182 8.49 -8.85 20.32
CA LYS A 182 9.62 -9.79 20.14
C LYS A 182 9.87 -10.08 18.66
N SER A 183 8.81 -10.27 17.88
CA SER A 183 8.89 -10.57 16.45
C SER A 183 9.53 -9.43 15.64
N LEU A 184 9.27 -8.18 16.02
CA LEU A 184 9.77 -6.99 15.32
C LEU A 184 11.07 -6.40 15.91
N LYS A 185 11.50 -6.85 17.10
CA LYS A 185 12.71 -6.37 17.80
C LYS A 185 14.01 -6.55 17.01
N SER A 186 14.08 -7.52 16.10
CA SER A 186 15.32 -7.87 15.39
C SER A 186 15.64 -7.03 14.15
N GLN A 187 14.81 -6.05 13.76
CA GLN A 187 15.14 -5.17 12.63
C GLN A 187 14.63 -3.71 12.80
N TYR A 188 15.61 -2.80 12.85
CA TYR A 188 15.56 -1.39 12.44
C TYR A 188 14.85 -0.32 13.27
N LEU A 189 14.24 -0.57 14.44
CA LEU A 189 13.79 0.53 15.32
C LEU A 189 13.88 0.14 16.81
N PRO A 190 14.28 1.06 17.71
CA PRO A 190 14.40 0.81 19.15
C PRO A 190 13.05 0.72 19.88
N SER A 191 11.95 1.14 19.25
CA SER A 191 10.63 1.23 19.90
C SER A 191 9.63 0.21 19.36
N PRO A 192 8.83 -0.41 20.25
CA PRO A 192 7.65 -1.20 19.87
C PRO A 192 6.77 -0.45 18.86
N ILE A 193 6.31 -1.14 17.82
CA ILE A 193 5.38 -0.57 16.83
C ILE A 193 4.07 -1.33 16.85
N ARG A 194 2.98 -0.59 16.93
CA ARG A 194 1.60 -1.09 16.85
C ARG A 194 1.14 -1.07 15.40
N LEU A 195 1.39 -2.16 14.66
CA LEU A 195 1.04 -2.25 13.24
C LEU A 195 -0.46 -2.08 13.01
N ASP A 196 -1.30 -2.68 13.85
CA ASP A 196 -2.76 -2.47 13.89
C ASP A 196 -3.12 -0.97 13.91
N LYS A 197 -2.55 -0.22 14.86
CA LYS A 197 -2.80 1.23 14.99
C LYS A 197 -2.26 1.99 13.78
N LYS A 198 -1.08 1.63 13.28
CA LYS A 198 -0.47 2.30 12.13
C LYS A 198 -1.25 2.09 10.84
N TRP A 199 -1.81 0.90 10.62
CA TRP A 199 -2.72 0.65 9.51
C TRP A 199 -4.03 1.43 9.66
N SER A 200 -4.57 1.50 10.88
CA SER A 200 -5.75 2.32 11.18
C SER A 200 -5.49 3.81 10.87
N GLU A 201 -4.43 4.39 11.44
CA GLU A 201 -4.04 5.80 11.27
C GLU A 201 -3.85 6.18 9.79
N ILE A 202 -3.13 5.35 9.02
CA ILE A 202 -2.89 5.67 7.60
C ILE A 202 -4.15 5.50 6.75
N SER A 203 -4.96 4.48 7.02
CA SER A 203 -6.21 4.24 6.29
C SER A 203 -7.21 5.39 6.46
N GLN A 204 -7.23 6.06 7.61
CA GLN A 204 -8.10 7.22 7.88
C GLN A 204 -7.77 8.45 7.02
N LYS A 205 -6.57 8.51 6.41
CA LYS A 205 -6.17 9.62 5.53
C LYS A 205 -6.71 9.45 4.10
N PHE A 206 -7.01 8.22 3.69
CA PHE A 206 -7.40 7.89 2.31
C PHE A 206 -8.81 8.35 1.90
N PRO A 207 -9.84 8.41 2.78
CA PRO A 207 -11.14 8.98 2.42
C PRO A 207 -11.05 10.42 1.90
N LYS A 208 -10.24 11.27 2.54
CA LYS A 208 -10.03 12.65 2.07
C LYS A 208 -9.34 12.71 0.71
N ILE A 209 -8.41 11.79 0.45
CA ILE A 209 -7.75 11.67 -0.86
C ILE A 209 -8.74 11.17 -1.91
N LEU A 210 -9.62 10.22 -1.57
CA LEU A 210 -10.63 9.71 -2.51
C LEU A 210 -11.64 10.80 -2.94
N GLN A 211 -11.99 11.70 -2.03
CA GLN A 211 -12.90 12.82 -2.33
C GLN A 211 -12.34 13.79 -3.38
N THR A 212 -11.02 13.92 -3.54
CA THR A 212 -10.44 14.79 -4.59
C THR A 212 -10.65 14.26 -6.00
N PHE A 213 -11.09 13.00 -6.13
CA PHE A 213 -11.42 12.38 -7.41
C PHE A 213 -12.92 12.30 -7.64
N GLU A 214 -13.78 12.61 -6.67
CA GLU A 214 -15.22 12.60 -6.88
C GLU A 214 -15.61 13.80 -7.76
N PRO A 215 -16.35 13.58 -8.87
CA PRO A 215 -16.91 14.71 -9.59
C PRO A 215 -17.78 15.53 -8.62
N PRO A 216 -17.72 16.87 -8.67
CA PRO A 216 -18.54 17.70 -7.80
C PRO A 216 -19.99 17.26 -7.94
N GLU A 217 -20.72 17.18 -6.81
CA GLU A 217 -22.14 16.82 -6.80
C GLU A 217 -22.87 17.71 -7.82
N GLN A 218 -23.23 17.13 -8.96
CA GLN A 218 -24.08 17.79 -9.92
C GLN A 218 -25.48 17.78 -9.31
N ASP A 219 -25.91 18.94 -8.83
CA ASP A 219 -27.28 19.13 -8.39
C ASP A 219 -28.20 19.07 -9.61
N TYR A 220 -28.72 17.87 -9.90
CA TYR A 220 -29.64 17.63 -11.02
C TYR A 220 -31.03 18.28 -10.81
N THR A 221 -31.22 19.08 -9.75
CA THR A 221 -32.47 19.82 -9.50
C THR A 221 -32.45 21.28 -9.96
N ALA A 222 -31.32 21.79 -10.47
CA ALA A 222 -31.29 23.10 -11.13
C ALA A 222 -31.79 22.99 -12.59
N GLY A 223 -33.04 23.39 -12.81
CA GLY A 223 -33.72 23.35 -14.10
C GLY A 223 -33.05 24.15 -15.23
N ALA A 224 -33.30 23.64 -16.43
CA ALA A 224 -32.98 24.08 -17.79
C ALA A 224 -32.74 25.57 -18.12
N LEU A 225 -31.95 25.74 -19.23
CA LEU A 225 -31.69 26.90 -20.13
C LEU A 225 -30.43 27.71 -19.72
N GLU A 226 -29.41 28.00 -20.55
CA GLU A 226 -29.12 27.98 -22.00
C GLU A 226 -27.56 27.97 -22.20
N PRO A 227 -27.01 27.80 -23.42
CA PRO A 227 -25.60 27.50 -23.64
C PRO A 227 -24.72 28.77 -23.65
N LEU A 228 -23.64 28.77 -22.88
CA LEU A 228 -22.61 29.83 -22.94
C LEU A 228 -21.21 29.25 -23.05
N GLU A 229 -20.71 29.34 -24.27
CA GLU A 229 -19.41 29.87 -24.67
C GLU A 229 -18.15 29.47 -23.88
N SER A 230 -17.26 28.86 -24.65
CA SER A 230 -15.83 28.76 -24.42
C SER A 230 -15.23 30.06 -23.86
N ASN A 231 -14.65 29.98 -22.67
CA ASN A 231 -13.59 30.89 -22.27
C ASN A 231 -12.42 30.09 -21.69
N LEU A 232 -11.37 30.02 -22.51
CA LEU A 232 -9.98 29.89 -22.09
C LEU A 232 -9.62 31.05 -21.13
N THR A 233 -8.54 30.83 -20.37
CA THR A 233 -7.86 31.72 -19.41
C THR A 233 -8.47 31.70 -18.00
N GLN A 234 -7.70 31.56 -16.92
CA GLN A 234 -6.42 32.20 -16.61
C GLN A 234 -5.75 31.47 -15.43
N GLU A 235 -4.45 31.19 -15.52
CA GLU A 235 -3.62 30.80 -14.37
C GLU A 235 -3.57 31.96 -13.37
N SER A 236 -4.27 31.84 -12.24
CA SER A 236 -4.13 32.77 -11.14
C SER A 236 -2.82 32.49 -10.40
N GLN A 237 -1.86 33.40 -10.54
CA GLN A 237 -0.69 33.47 -9.66
C GLN A 237 -1.14 33.90 -8.25
N GLY A 238 -1.68 32.96 -7.47
CA GLY A 238 -2.01 33.15 -6.07
C GLY A 238 -0.75 33.26 -5.21
N THR A 239 -0.77 34.17 -4.24
CA THR A 239 0.24 34.29 -3.19
C THR A 239 0.43 32.95 -2.46
N LYS A 240 1.70 32.52 -2.31
CA LYS A 240 2.07 31.26 -1.65
C LYS A 240 2.61 31.52 -0.26
N LYS A 241 2.17 30.75 0.74
CA LYS A 241 2.75 30.74 2.09
C LYS A 241 3.65 29.53 2.29
N MET A 242 4.69 29.70 3.11
CA MET A 242 5.70 28.69 3.40
C MET A 242 5.44 28.02 4.76
N CYS A 243 5.65 26.71 4.87
CA CYS A 243 5.41 25.97 6.10
C CYS A 243 6.49 26.29 7.12
N GLY A 244 6.10 26.72 8.33
CA GLY A 244 7.03 26.85 9.44
C GLY A 244 7.61 25.51 9.93
N ALA A 245 6.95 24.39 9.65
CA ALA A 245 7.38 23.06 10.08
C ALA A 245 8.20 22.29 9.02
N CYS A 246 7.80 22.33 7.74
CA CYS A 246 8.45 21.53 6.69
C CYS A 246 9.08 22.35 5.55
N GLY A 247 8.93 23.69 5.54
CA GLY A 247 9.47 24.56 4.51
C GLY A 247 8.76 24.56 3.15
N ASP A 248 7.70 23.76 2.97
CA ASP A 248 6.98 23.69 1.68
C ASP A 248 6.08 24.91 1.44
N SER A 249 5.87 25.25 0.17
CA SER A 249 5.07 26.41 -0.25
C SER A 249 3.75 26.00 -0.87
N TRP A 250 2.62 26.60 -0.45
CA TRP A 250 1.30 26.32 -1.02
C TRP A 250 0.40 27.57 -1.09
N PRO A 251 -0.70 27.56 -1.88
CA PRO A 251 -1.59 28.71 -2.03
C PRO A 251 -2.19 29.16 -0.69
N GLU A 252 -2.30 30.48 -0.45
CA GLU A 252 -2.78 31.03 0.82
C GLU A 252 -4.18 30.55 1.24
N GLU A 253 -5.03 30.24 0.26
CA GLU A 253 -6.42 29.76 0.42
C GLU A 253 -6.54 28.44 1.19
N VAL A 254 -5.47 27.64 1.27
CA VAL A 254 -5.48 26.37 2.02
C VAL A 254 -5.05 26.61 3.46
N SER A 255 -5.96 26.37 4.41
CA SER A 255 -5.79 26.68 5.84
C SER A 255 -4.74 25.85 6.59
N PHE A 256 -4.23 24.75 6.00
CA PHE A 256 -3.22 23.87 6.59
C PHE A 256 -2.15 23.49 5.57
N CYS A 257 -0.97 23.06 6.03
CA CYS A 257 0.10 22.60 5.14
C CYS A 257 -0.27 21.25 4.49
N PRO A 258 -0.41 21.14 3.15
CA PRO A 258 -0.77 19.88 2.49
C PRO A 258 0.27 18.77 2.66
N SER A 259 1.54 19.17 2.83
CA SER A 259 2.68 18.26 2.92
C SER A 259 2.89 17.65 4.30
N CYS A 260 2.50 18.32 5.37
CA CYS A 260 2.74 17.82 6.74
C CYS A 260 1.54 17.94 7.69
N GLY A 261 0.42 18.52 7.25
CA GLY A 261 -0.78 18.72 8.06
C GLY A 261 -0.62 19.76 9.16
N TRP A 262 0.42 20.61 9.09
CA TRP A 262 0.63 21.67 10.07
C TRP A 262 -0.44 22.76 9.92
N GLU A 263 -1.25 22.94 10.95
CA GLU A 263 -2.37 23.90 10.98
C GLU A 263 -1.97 25.29 11.47
N GLY A 264 -0.72 25.49 11.94
CA GLY A 264 -0.24 26.77 12.46
C GLY A 264 -0.99 27.20 13.73
N LEU A 265 -0.36 27.09 14.90
CA LEU A 265 -0.87 27.80 16.08
C LEU A 265 -0.67 29.31 15.85
N PRO A 266 -1.66 30.17 16.13
CA PRO A 266 -1.43 31.61 16.12
C PRO A 266 -0.38 31.95 17.18
N CYS A 267 0.61 32.74 16.79
CA CYS A 267 1.37 33.57 17.74
C CYS A 267 0.53 34.79 18.07
#